data_AF-A0A1I1CHN9-F1
#
_entry.id   AF-A0A1I1CHN9-F1
#
_cell.length_a   1.000
_cell.length_b   1.000
_cell.length_c   1.000
_cell.angle_alpha   90.00
_cell.angle_beta   90.00
_cell.angle_gamma   90.00
#
_symmetry.space_group_name_H-M   'P 1'
#
loop_
_entity.id
_entity.type
_entity.pdbx_description
1 polymer ?
#
loop_
_entity_poly.entity_id
_entity_poly.type
_entity_poly.pdbx_seq_one_letter_code
_entity_poly.pdbx_strand_id
1 'polypeptide(L)' 'MAWSRHIGRPDPAEDKGWLAGVKAEEKVRLGVQAGQAARTVASHCEDAEECAEMLAMLGLLPGQGISATDQAVGRL' A
#
# COMPACT_ATOMS: atom_id res chain seq x y z
N MET A 1 37.03 -4.70 10.11
CA MET A 1 36.06 -3.73 9.55
C MET A 1 34.86 -3.68 10.49
N ALA A 2 34.78 -2.68 11.36
CA ALA A 2 33.69 -2.56 12.34
C ALA A 2 32.65 -1.56 11.83
N TRP A 3 31.45 -2.04 11.50
CA TRP A 3 30.30 -1.20 11.18
C TRP A 3 29.28 -1.29 12.32
N SER A 4 29.71 -1.00 13.55
CA SER A 4 28.75 -0.72 14.62
C SER A 4 28.55 0.78 14.66
N ARG A 5 27.65 1.28 13.79
CA ARG A 5 27.13 2.63 13.94
C ARG A 5 26.27 2.59 15.20
N HIS A 6 26.81 3.10 16.30
CA HIS A 6 26.02 3.52 17.44
C HIS A 6 25.13 4.69 16.99
N ILE A 7 24.03 4.37 16.30
CA ILE A 7 22.92 5.30 16.15
C ILE A 7 22.29 5.33 17.54
N GLY A 8 22.41 6.48 18.21
CA GLY A 8 21.78 6.72 19.50
C GLY A 8 20.34 6.25 19.43
N ARG A 9 19.92 5.45 20.41
CA ARG A 9 18.61 4.80 20.47
C ARG A 9 17.54 5.83 20.09
N PRO A 10 16.95 5.75 18.88
CA PRO A 10 15.92 6.69 18.51
C PRO A 10 14.74 6.49 19.44
N ASP A 11 14.15 7.59 19.89
CA ASP A 11 12.93 7.54 20.69
C ASP A 11 11.85 6.90 19.80
N PRO A 12 11.25 5.76 20.19
CA PRO A 12 10.20 5.13 19.41
C PRO A 12 8.99 6.05 19.15
N ALA A 13 8.84 7.14 19.92
CA ALA A 13 7.83 8.17 19.66
C ALA A 13 8.19 9.07 18.47
N GLU A 14 9.46 9.46 18.31
CA GLU A 14 9.94 10.27 17.18
C GLU A 14 10.02 9.45 15.89
N ASP A 15 10.45 8.18 15.98
CA ASP A 15 10.49 7.26 14.83
C ASP A 15 9.09 7.04 14.23
N LYS A 16 8.05 6.96 15.06
CA LYS A 16 6.67 6.77 14.58
C LYS A 16 6.19 7.97 13.75
N GLY A 17 6.57 9.20 14.12
CA GLY A 17 6.19 10.41 13.39
C GLY A 17 6.87 10.51 12.02
N TRP A 18 8.18 10.25 11.95
CA TRP A 18 8.91 10.25 10.69
C TRP A 18 8.47 9.11 9.76
N LEU A 19 8.36 7.88 10.30
CA LEU A 19 7.86 6.73 9.55
C LEU A 19 6.39 6.89 9.14
N ALA A 20 5.58 7.64 9.88
CA ALA A 20 4.19 7.92 9.50
C ALA A 20 4.11 8.79 8.24
N GLY A 21 4.96 9.82 8.13
CA GLY A 21 5.05 10.64 6.91
C GLY A 21 5.48 9.82 5.69
N VAL A 22 6.54 9.02 5.84
CA VAL A 22 7.06 8.14 4.77
C VAL A 22 6.01 7.12 4.33
N LYS A 23 5.30 6.48 5.27
CA LYS A 23 4.23 5.52 4.95
C LYS A 23 3.04 6.17 4.25
N ALA A 24 2.71 7.42 4.58
CA ALA A 24 1.63 8.14 3.92
C ALA A 24 1.99 8.45 2.45
N GLU A 25 3.20 8.93 2.20
CA GLU A 25 3.70 9.20 0.84
C GLU A 25 3.80 7.91 0.01
N GLU A 26 4.31 6.83 0.60
CA GLU A 26 4.39 5.52 -0.03
C GLU A 26 3.00 4.99 -0.41
N LYS A 27 2.02 5.12 0.49
CA LYS A 27 0.64 4.71 0.23
C LYS A 27 0.02 5.45 -0.95
N VAL A 28 0.27 6.76 -1.10
CA VAL A 28 -0.17 7.53 -2.26
C VAL A 28 0.47 7.01 -3.54
N ARG A 29 1.79 6.79 -3.54
CA ARG A 29 2.52 6.28 -4.72
C ARG A 29 2.02 4.89 -5.15
N LEU A 30 1.82 4.00 -4.18
CA LEU A 30 1.28 2.66 -4.43
C LEU A 30 -0.15 2.74 -4.98
N GLY A 31 -0.97 3.67 -4.50
CA GLY A 31 -2.32 3.92 -5.03
C GLY A 31 -2.34 4.34 -6.49
N VAL A 32 -1.44 5.25 -6.87
CA VAL A 32 -1.33 5.69 -8.27
C VAL A 32 -0.91 4.53 -9.17
N GLN A 33 0.10 3.75 -8.76
CA GLN A 33 0.54 2.58 -9.54
C GLN A 33 -0.55 1.51 -9.63
N ALA A 34 -1.26 1.23 -8.53
CA ALA A 34 -2.39 0.32 -8.50
C ALA A 34 -3.50 0.76 -9.49
N GLY A 35 -3.84 2.05 -9.51
CA GLY A 35 -4.82 2.59 -10.45
C GLY A 35 -4.37 2.50 -11.91
N GLN A 36 -3.08 2.70 -12.19
CA GLN A 36 -2.52 2.52 -13.53
C GLN A 36 -2.56 1.05 -13.96
N ALA A 37 -2.12 0.14 -13.10
CA ALA A 37 -2.15 -1.30 -13.36
C ALA A 37 -3.58 -1.78 -13.64
N ALA A 38 -4.56 -1.32 -12.85
CA ALA A 38 -5.95 -1.68 -13.05
C ALA A 38 -6.49 -1.23 -14.41
N ARG A 39 -6.16 -0.02 -14.85
CA ARG A 39 -6.54 0.51 -16.17
C ARG A 39 -5.88 -0.25 -17.31
N THR A 40 -4.62 -0.62 -17.14
CA THR A 40 -3.90 -1.43 -18.13
C THR A 40 -4.57 -2.79 -18.30
N VAL A 41 -4.85 -3.49 -17.20
CA VAL A 41 -5.55 -4.79 -17.23
C VAL A 41 -6.91 -4.65 -17.90
N ALA A 42 -7.71 -3.66 -17.48
CA ALA A 42 -9.04 -3.42 -18.07
C ALA A 42 -9.00 -3.08 -19.57
N SER A 43 -7.90 -2.50 -20.08
CA SER A 43 -7.73 -2.22 -21.51
C SER A 43 -7.38 -3.47 -22.34
N HIS A 44 -6.96 -4.55 -21.70
CA HIS A 44 -6.53 -5.79 -22.35
C HIS A 44 -7.49 -6.96 -22.11
N CYS A 45 -8.46 -6.82 -21.20
CA CYS A 45 -9.49 -7.82 -20.98
C CYS A 45 -10.65 -7.63 -21.95
N GLU A 46 -11.12 -8.73 -22.52
CA GLU A 46 -12.31 -8.78 -23.38
C GLU A 46 -13.57 -9.12 -22.58
N ASP A 47 -13.40 -9.76 -21.42
CA ASP A 47 -14.45 -10.17 -20.50
C ASP A 47 -14.32 -9.49 -19.13
N ALA A 48 -15.47 -9.09 -18.56
CA ALA A 48 -15.51 -8.35 -17.29
C ALA A 48 -15.26 -9.24 -16.07
N GLU A 49 -15.63 -10.53 -16.11
CA GLU A 49 -15.35 -11.48 -15.04
C GLU A 49 -13.86 -11.86 -15.05
N GLU A 50 -13.28 -12.16 -16.22
CA GLU A 50 -11.84 -12.41 -16.38
C GLU A 50 -11.00 -11.22 -15.90
N CYS A 51 -11.42 -9.99 -16.24
CA CYS A 51 -10.78 -8.78 -15.75
C CYS A 51 -10.84 -8.70 -14.21
N ALA A 52 -11.97 -9.04 -13.61
CA ALA A 52 -12.13 -9.00 -12.16
C ALA A 52 -11.24 -10.04 -11.46
N GLU A 53 -11.12 -11.25 -12.02
CA GLU A 53 -10.23 -12.30 -11.51
C GLU A 53 -8.77 -11.90 -11.57
N MET A 54 -8.32 -11.35 -12.71
CA MET A 54 -6.95 -10.87 -12.88
C MET A 54 -6.62 -9.72 -11.91
N LEU A 55 -7.55 -8.77 -11.75
CA LEU A 55 -7.39 -7.68 -10.79
C LEU A 55 -7.34 -8.21 -9.35
N ALA A 56 -8.16 -9.21 -9.00
CA ALA A 56 -8.13 -9.84 -7.68
C ALA A 56 -6.80 -10.55 -7.42
N MET A 57 -6.23 -11.25 -8.41
CA MET A 57 -4.90 -11.87 -8.31
C MET A 57 -3.78 -10.85 -8.08
N LEU A 58 -3.93 -9.64 -8.61
CA LEU A 58 -2.99 -8.53 -8.40
C LEU A 58 -3.25 -7.76 -7.09
N GLY A 59 -4.28 -8.13 -6.32
CA GLY A 59 -4.71 -7.40 -5.13
C GLY A 59 -5.33 -6.04 -5.43
N LEU A 60 -5.83 -5.83 -6.64
CA LEU A 60 -6.39 -4.58 -7.16
C LEU A 60 -7.92 -4.64 -7.20
N LEU A 61 -8.58 -4.89 -6.07
CA LEU A 61 -10.05 -4.97 -6.07
C LEU A 61 -10.73 -3.61 -6.25
N PRO A 62 -11.76 -3.50 -7.10
CA PRO A 62 -12.57 -2.30 -7.20
C PRO A 62 -13.29 -2.08 -5.86
N GLY A 63 -12.95 -0.98 -5.17
CA GLY A 63 -13.42 -0.67 -3.81
C GLY A 63 -12.32 -0.69 -2.75
N GLN A 64 -11.16 -1.29 -3.05
CA GLN A 64 -9.94 -1.17 -2.25
C GLN A 64 -9.07 -0.03 -2.78
N GLY A 65 -9.68 1.14 -2.97
CA GLY A 65 -8.92 2.36 -3.21
C GLY A 65 -8.21 2.78 -1.94
N ILE A 66 -7.33 1.95 -1.35
CA ILE A 66 -6.52 2.21 -0.15
C ILE A 66 -7.23 3.05 0.91
N SER A 67 -8.55 2.87 1.06
CA SER A 67 -9.31 3.58 2.06
C SER A 67 -8.79 3.09 3.40
N ALA A 68 -8.34 4.03 4.21
CA ALA A 68 -7.82 3.83 5.54
C ALA A 68 -8.92 3.35 6.50
N THR A 69 -9.57 2.22 6.21
CA THR A 69 -10.70 1.69 6.99
C THR A 69 -10.53 0.24 7.46
N ASP A 70 -9.36 -0.38 7.28
CA ASP A 70 -9.03 -1.63 7.98
C ASP A 70 -8.04 -1.41 9.15
N GLN A 71 -8.39 -0.45 10.03
CA GLN A 71 -7.78 -0.35 11.36
C GLN A 71 -8.78 0.22 12.37
N ALA A 72 -10.00 -0.34 12.43
CA ALA A 72 -10.96 -0.02 13.49
C ALA A 72 -11.96 -1.15 13.84
N VAL A 73 -11.80 -2.37 13.31
CA VAL A 73 -12.66 -3.51 13.69
C VAL A 73 -11.76 -4.70 14.01
N GLY A 74 -11.21 -4.70 15.23
CA GLY A 74 -10.33 -5.77 15.66
C GLY A 74 -9.62 -5.52 16.98
N ARG A 75 -10.35 -5.05 17.99
CA ARG A 75 -10.02 -5.21 19.42
C ARG A 75 -11.23 -4.79 20.25
N LEU A 76 -12.16 -5.74 20.37
CA LEU A 76 -12.90 -5.94 21.61
C LEU A 76 -11.89 -6.30 22.72
#